data_AF-A0A382VVL0-F1
#
_entry.id   AF-A0A382VVL0-F1
#
_cell.length_a   1.000
_cell.length_b   1.000
_cell.length_c   1.000
_cell.angle_alpha   90.00
_cell.angle_beta   90.00
_cell.angle_gamma   90.00
#
_symmetry.space_group_name_H-M   'P 1'
#
loop_
_entity.id
_entity.type
_entity.pdbx_description
1 polymer ?
#
loop_
_entity_poly.entity_id
_entity_poly.type
_entity_poly.pdbx_seq_one_letter_code
_entity_poly.pdbx_strand_id
1 'polypeptide(L)'
;EEGALVPVGTVLGLILLEGEKIEDFPETKIEQKVDNKSETQIETQISSKKILATPRARNLAKKLKIDINLITGTGPSGRITENDVTEFKDSKDSETSTNTTDLLDVKEKIKSTGIRQIIAKRMYESAQNPQVTLNSKACVDNLISKQKTLLSEWRQHRIRPQLNDLIVKIVSNSLEKHSIINSHYINDDLYIWENINIGIAMAVEGGLLVPVINNSQDKNELEISKEIRGFSKKIKDKQLLPHEISGSTFSITNLTSYNVENFNPIINPPEIAILGLGKIEE
;
A
#
# COMPACT_ATOMS: atom_id res chain seq x y z
N GLU A 1 -19.92 -14.88 -21.63
CA GLU A 1 -20.12 -14.64 -23.07
C GLU A 1 -18.92 -13.92 -23.61
N GLU A 2 -18.51 -14.24 -24.83
CA GLU A 2 -17.40 -13.57 -25.50
C GLU A 2 -17.79 -12.10 -25.77
N GLY A 3 -16.97 -11.15 -25.32
CA GLY A 3 -17.24 -9.72 -25.45
C GLY A 3 -17.96 -9.04 -24.27
N ALA A 4 -18.26 -9.75 -23.18
CA ALA A 4 -18.86 -9.16 -21.99
C ALA A 4 -17.85 -8.31 -21.17
N LEU A 5 -18.21 -7.07 -20.85
CA LEU A 5 -17.49 -6.21 -19.91
C LEU A 5 -17.80 -6.65 -18.47
N VAL A 6 -16.79 -7.12 -17.73
CA VAL A 6 -16.93 -7.54 -16.33
C VAL A 6 -16.15 -6.63 -15.39
N PRO A 7 -16.62 -6.43 -14.13
CA PRO A 7 -15.86 -5.71 -13.12
C PRO A 7 -14.49 -6.34 -12.88
N VAL A 8 -13.49 -5.50 -12.58
CA VAL A 8 -12.15 -5.95 -12.19
C VAL A 8 -12.25 -6.85 -10.95
N GLY A 9 -11.70 -8.06 -11.04
CA GLY A 9 -11.79 -9.09 -9.99
C GLY A 9 -12.80 -10.22 -10.27
N THR A 10 -13.55 -10.14 -11.37
CA THR A 10 -14.44 -11.22 -11.82
C THR A 10 -13.63 -12.41 -12.33
N VAL A 11 -13.87 -13.61 -11.79
CA VAL A 11 -13.24 -14.84 -12.26
C VAL A 11 -13.80 -15.22 -13.63
N LEU A 12 -12.94 -15.20 -14.66
CA LEU A 12 -13.33 -15.46 -16.05
C LEU A 12 -13.28 -16.96 -16.42
N GLY A 13 -12.52 -17.76 -15.68
CA GLY A 13 -12.37 -19.19 -15.91
C GLY A 13 -11.37 -19.81 -14.94
N LEU A 14 -11.39 -21.14 -14.85
CA LEU A 14 -10.44 -21.94 -14.08
C LEU A 14 -9.63 -22.79 -15.06
N ILE A 15 -8.30 -22.74 -14.96
CA ILE A 15 -7.42 -23.63 -15.72
C ILE A 15 -7.18 -24.87 -14.87
N LEU A 16 -7.69 -26.01 -15.35
CA LEU A 16 -7.57 -27.29 -14.68
C LEU A 16 -6.43 -28.11 -15.28
N LEU A 17 -5.74 -28.86 -14.43
CA LEU A 17 -4.79 -29.88 -14.86
C LEU A 17 -5.51 -31.20 -15.18
N GLU A 18 -4.82 -32.08 -15.91
CA GLU A 18 -5.36 -33.38 -16.31
C GLU A 18 -5.80 -34.20 -15.07
N GLY A 19 -7.09 -34.54 -15.02
CA GLY A 19 -7.71 -35.27 -13.90
C GLY A 19 -8.35 -34.43 -12.80
N GLU A 20 -8.49 -33.10 -12.96
CA GLU A 20 -9.20 -32.23 -12.00
C GLU A 20 -10.66 -32.01 -12.40
N LYS A 21 -11.56 -31.94 -11.40
CA LYS A 21 -12.96 -31.52 -11.56
C LYS A 21 -13.20 -30.18 -10.85
N ILE A 22 -14.12 -29.38 -11.39
CA ILE A 22 -14.48 -28.06 -10.83
C ILE A 22 -15.01 -28.19 -9.39
N GLU A 23 -15.71 -29.29 -9.10
CA GLU A 23 -16.32 -29.62 -7.80
C GLU A 23 -15.31 -29.75 -6.64
N ASP A 24 -14.01 -29.92 -6.96
CA ASP A 24 -12.94 -30.07 -5.98
C ASP A 24 -12.50 -28.72 -5.37
N PHE A 25 -13.01 -27.58 -5.87
CA PHE A 25 -12.59 -26.22 -5.50
C PHE A 25 -13.78 -25.32 -5.11
N PRO A 26 -13.58 -24.31 -4.23
CA PRO A 26 -14.68 -23.46 -3.74
C PRO A 26 -15.27 -22.52 -4.82
N GLU A 27 -16.61 -22.39 -4.82
CA GLU A 27 -17.37 -21.51 -5.72
C GLU A 27 -17.10 -20.02 -5.43
N THR A 28 -16.88 -19.21 -6.47
CA THR A 28 -16.69 -17.75 -6.36
C THR A 28 -17.97 -17.02 -6.79
N LYS A 29 -18.64 -16.32 -5.87
CA LYS A 29 -19.86 -15.53 -6.14
C LYS A 29 -19.53 -14.16 -6.75
N ILE A 30 -20.34 -13.73 -7.72
CA ILE A 30 -20.22 -12.48 -8.47
C ILE A 30 -21.32 -11.52 -8.00
N GLU A 31 -20.96 -10.33 -7.50
CA GLU A 31 -21.91 -9.24 -7.19
C GLU A 31 -21.52 -7.96 -7.94
N GLN A 32 -22.50 -7.32 -8.57
CA GLN A 32 -22.39 -6.02 -9.25
C GLN A 32 -23.19 -4.96 -8.47
N LYS A 33 -22.58 -3.79 -8.23
CA LYS A 33 -23.28 -2.56 -7.86
C LYS A 33 -22.76 -1.40 -8.71
N VAL A 34 -23.70 -0.60 -9.22
CA VAL A 34 -23.46 0.65 -9.97
C VAL A 34 -24.17 1.75 -9.20
N ASP A 35 -23.50 2.88 -8.99
CA ASP A 35 -24.15 4.11 -8.59
C ASP A 35 -23.56 5.32 -9.33
N ASN A 36 -24.47 6.20 -9.71
CA ASN A 36 -24.32 7.34 -10.61
C ASN A 36 -24.45 8.64 -9.79
N LYS A 37 -23.74 9.72 -10.12
CA LYS A 37 -24.23 11.11 -9.90
C LYS A 37 -23.33 12.20 -10.50
N SER A 38 -23.99 13.10 -11.25
CA SER A 38 -23.54 14.41 -11.71
C SER A 38 -23.77 15.51 -10.67
N GLU A 39 -23.08 16.65 -10.75
CA GLU A 39 -23.66 17.99 -10.53
C GLU A 39 -22.72 19.16 -10.91
N THR A 40 -23.33 20.34 -11.00
CA THR A 40 -23.06 21.49 -11.89
C THR A 40 -22.40 22.69 -11.16
N GLN A 41 -21.80 23.59 -11.94
CA GLN A 41 -21.08 24.83 -11.56
C GLN A 41 -21.97 26.01 -11.11
N ILE A 42 -21.41 26.94 -10.32
CA ILE A 42 -21.89 28.33 -10.16
C ILE A 42 -20.69 29.30 -10.10
N GLU A 43 -20.73 30.37 -10.89
CA GLU A 43 -19.84 31.54 -10.93
C GLU A 43 -20.42 32.72 -10.13
N THR A 44 -19.59 33.67 -9.64
CA THR A 44 -20.08 35.03 -9.30
C THR A 44 -19.00 36.12 -9.40
N GLN A 45 -19.38 37.24 -10.02
CA GLN A 45 -18.62 38.46 -10.32
C GLN A 45 -18.51 39.44 -9.12
N ILE A 46 -17.47 40.31 -9.12
CA ILE A 46 -17.23 41.34 -8.09
C ILE A 46 -17.46 42.76 -8.67
N SER A 47 -18.22 43.57 -7.93
CA SER A 47 -18.46 45.01 -8.13
C SER A 47 -17.81 45.83 -7.01
N SER A 48 -17.18 46.94 -7.37
CA SER A 48 -16.31 47.78 -6.53
C SER A 48 -17.09 48.72 -5.58
N LYS A 49 -16.93 48.52 -4.26
CA LYS A 49 -17.52 49.35 -3.20
C LYS A 49 -16.44 50.11 -2.41
N LYS A 50 -16.75 51.34 -2.00
CA LYS A 50 -15.93 52.22 -1.13
C LYS A 50 -15.62 51.52 0.20
N ILE A 51 -14.34 51.37 0.54
CA ILE A 51 -13.88 50.58 1.69
C ILE A 51 -13.82 51.38 2.99
N LEU A 52 -14.46 50.84 4.02
CA LEU A 52 -14.39 51.30 5.40
C LEU A 52 -13.22 50.59 6.10
N ALA A 53 -12.23 51.34 6.58
CA ALA A 53 -11.08 50.79 7.30
C ALA A 53 -10.73 51.66 8.51
N THR A 54 -10.27 51.03 9.59
CA THR A 54 -9.78 51.76 10.78
C THR A 54 -8.49 52.53 10.46
N PRO A 55 -8.21 53.67 11.13
CA PRO A 55 -6.97 54.45 10.89
C PRO A 55 -5.70 53.64 11.15
N ARG A 56 -5.73 52.72 12.14
CA ARG A 56 -4.62 51.81 12.44
C ARG A 56 -4.41 50.78 11.33
N ALA A 57 -5.47 50.15 10.82
CA ALA A 57 -5.38 49.24 9.67
C ALA A 57 -4.85 49.94 8.40
N ARG A 58 -5.28 51.18 8.11
CA ARG A 58 -4.75 51.97 6.98
C ARG A 58 -3.27 52.28 7.12
N ASN A 59 -2.83 52.64 8.32
CA ASN A 59 -1.40 52.91 8.57
C ASN A 59 -0.56 51.63 8.52
N LEU A 60 -1.08 50.51 9.04
CA LEU A 60 -0.40 49.21 8.97
C LEU A 60 -0.28 48.72 7.52
N ALA A 61 -1.36 48.78 6.75
CA ALA A 61 -1.38 48.42 5.33
C ALA A 61 -0.42 49.31 4.51
N LYS A 62 -0.38 50.63 4.77
CA LYS A 62 0.56 51.55 4.11
C LYS A 62 2.02 51.26 4.48
N LYS A 63 2.30 50.91 5.74
CA LYS A 63 3.64 50.54 6.21
C LYS A 63 4.12 49.22 5.59
N LEU A 64 3.21 48.27 5.42
CA LEU A 64 3.47 46.95 4.83
C LEU A 64 3.31 46.94 3.29
N LYS A 65 2.99 48.08 2.66
CA LYS A 65 2.71 48.22 1.21
C LYS A 65 1.62 47.26 0.70
N ILE A 66 0.63 46.96 1.53
CA ILE A 66 -0.51 46.10 1.18
C ILE A 66 -1.65 46.98 0.67
N ASP A 67 -2.24 46.66 -0.48
CA ASP A 67 -3.44 47.35 -0.95
C ASP A 67 -4.64 46.94 -0.09
N ILE A 68 -5.23 47.93 0.58
CA ILE A 68 -6.35 47.74 1.49
C ILE A 68 -7.64 47.33 0.76
N ASN A 69 -7.67 47.45 -0.57
CA ASN A 69 -8.80 47.02 -1.39
C ASN A 69 -8.93 45.49 -1.50
N LEU A 70 -7.86 44.76 -1.21
CA LEU A 70 -7.80 43.30 -1.32
C LEU A 70 -8.15 42.59 -0.01
N ILE A 71 -8.34 43.35 1.08
CA ILE A 71 -8.54 42.82 2.43
C ILE A 71 -10.03 42.85 2.74
N THR A 72 -10.59 41.70 3.10
CA THR A 72 -11.98 41.60 3.57
C THR A 72 -12.01 41.95 5.06
N GLY A 73 -12.73 43.03 5.43
CA GLY A 73 -12.77 43.51 6.81
C GLY A 73 -13.79 42.77 7.67
N THR A 74 -13.37 42.27 8.82
CA THR A 74 -14.23 41.51 9.76
C THR A 74 -14.85 42.38 10.87
N GLY A 75 -14.50 43.66 10.94
CA GLY A 75 -14.97 44.58 11.98
C GLY A 75 -16.42 45.08 11.80
N PRO A 76 -16.96 45.81 12.80
CA PRO A 76 -18.32 46.33 12.76
C PRO A 76 -18.59 47.15 11.49
N SER A 77 -19.68 46.83 10.79
CA SER A 77 -20.05 47.36 9.47
C SER A 77 -19.10 47.01 8.31
N GLY A 78 -18.40 45.87 8.39
CA GLY A 78 -17.48 45.42 7.33
C GLY A 78 -16.18 46.22 7.30
N ARG A 79 -15.76 46.73 8.47
CA ARG A 79 -14.59 47.60 8.60
C ARG A 79 -13.31 46.78 8.71
N ILE A 80 -12.30 47.12 7.93
CA ILE A 80 -10.98 46.47 8.01
C ILE A 80 -10.27 46.88 9.32
N THR A 81 -9.92 45.88 10.11
CA THR A 81 -9.21 45.98 11.38
C THR A 81 -7.72 45.66 11.20
N GLU A 82 -6.91 45.89 12.24
CA GLU A 82 -5.47 45.64 12.20
C GLU A 82 -5.16 44.15 12.02
N ASN A 83 -5.95 43.28 12.67
CA ASN A 83 -5.82 41.83 12.59
C ASN A 83 -6.06 41.31 11.15
N ASP A 84 -7.02 41.90 10.43
CA ASP A 84 -7.30 41.52 9.04
C ASP A 84 -6.09 41.79 8.11
N VAL A 85 -5.31 42.83 8.41
CA VAL A 85 -4.10 43.17 7.63
C VAL A 85 -2.93 42.25 7.99
N THR A 86 -2.82 41.82 9.24
CA THR A 86 -1.80 40.84 9.65
C THR A 86 -2.12 39.44 9.13
N GLU A 87 -3.39 39.01 9.18
CA GLU A 87 -3.82 37.71 8.61
C GLU A 87 -3.62 37.68 7.10
N PHE A 88 -3.93 38.77 6.39
CA PHE A 88 -3.65 38.89 4.96
C PHE A 88 -2.15 38.83 4.64
N LYS A 89 -1.30 39.33 5.54
CA LYS A 89 0.15 39.20 5.38
C LYS A 89 0.60 37.76 5.57
N ASP A 90 0.12 37.07 6.59
CA ASP A 90 0.50 35.68 6.87
C ASP A 90 0.00 34.72 5.77
N SER A 91 -1.17 35.01 5.18
CA SER A 91 -1.65 34.28 3.99
C SER A 91 -0.80 34.58 2.76
N LYS A 92 -0.35 35.83 2.57
CA LYS A 92 0.50 36.22 1.44
C LYS A 92 1.94 35.70 1.58
N ASP A 93 2.51 35.69 2.78
CA ASP A 93 3.82 35.09 3.04
C ASP A 93 3.77 33.55 2.89
N SER A 94 2.60 32.93 3.10
CA SER A 94 2.34 31.53 2.74
C SER A 94 2.20 31.29 1.22
N GLU A 95 1.83 32.32 0.45
CA GLU A 95 1.82 32.30 -1.03
C GLU A 95 3.17 32.72 -1.65
N THR A 96 4.08 33.35 -0.88
CA THR A 96 5.36 33.89 -1.39
C THR A 96 6.55 32.94 -1.18
N SER A 97 6.32 31.70 -0.75
CA SER A 97 7.22 30.60 -1.11
C SER A 97 6.90 30.25 -2.55
N THR A 98 7.60 30.89 -3.50
CA THR A 98 7.50 30.62 -4.94
C THR A 98 7.75 29.15 -5.19
N ASN A 99 6.62 28.45 -5.25
CA ASN A 99 6.41 27.13 -5.78
C ASN A 99 7.02 27.08 -7.18
N THR A 100 8.08 26.29 -7.35
CA THR A 100 8.55 25.83 -8.66
C THR A 100 7.51 24.95 -9.40
N THR A 101 6.30 24.80 -8.85
CA THR A 101 5.17 24.10 -9.48
C THR A 101 4.26 24.99 -10.32
N ASP A 102 4.40 26.32 -10.32
CA ASP A 102 3.54 27.21 -11.13
C ASP A 102 3.92 27.30 -12.63
N LEU A 103 4.90 26.51 -13.07
CA LEU A 103 5.22 26.36 -14.50
C LEU A 103 4.39 25.27 -15.19
N LEU A 104 3.60 24.50 -14.43
CA LEU A 104 2.86 23.34 -14.92
C LEU A 104 1.44 23.32 -14.33
N ASP A 105 0.44 23.23 -15.20
CA ASP A 105 -0.95 23.06 -14.78
C ASP A 105 -1.14 21.69 -14.11
N VAL A 106 -1.60 21.69 -12.85
CA VAL A 106 -1.95 20.47 -12.13
C VAL A 106 -3.23 19.90 -12.72
N LYS A 107 -3.13 18.77 -13.43
CA LYS A 107 -4.29 18.08 -14.03
C LYS A 107 -5.33 17.64 -12.99
N GLU A 108 -4.88 17.09 -11.87
CA GLU A 108 -5.74 16.60 -10.80
C GLU A 108 -4.94 16.46 -9.49
N LYS A 109 -5.56 16.79 -8.36
CA LYS A 109 -4.99 16.62 -7.02
C LYS A 109 -5.73 15.54 -6.24
N ILE A 110 -5.13 14.36 -6.11
CA ILE A 110 -5.68 13.25 -5.33
C ILE A 110 -5.13 13.30 -3.91
N LYS A 111 -6.01 13.38 -2.91
CA LYS A 111 -5.60 13.35 -1.49
C LYS A 111 -5.15 11.94 -1.10
N SER A 112 -3.96 11.82 -0.50
CA SER A 112 -3.46 10.55 0.01
C SER A 112 -4.29 10.06 1.21
N THR A 113 -4.60 8.77 1.25
CA THR A 113 -5.26 8.13 2.39
C THR A 113 -4.29 7.96 3.56
N GLY A 114 -4.80 7.83 4.80
CA GLY A 114 -3.94 7.62 5.98
C GLY A 114 -3.01 6.40 5.84
N ILE A 115 -3.53 5.29 5.30
CA ILE A 115 -2.74 4.08 5.02
C ILE A 115 -1.62 4.39 4.02
N ARG A 116 -1.93 5.08 2.91
CA ARG A 116 -0.94 5.43 1.88
C ARG A 116 0.15 6.36 2.42
N GLN A 117 -0.19 7.28 3.33
CA GLN A 117 0.79 8.13 4.02
C GLN A 117 1.71 7.33 4.93
N ILE A 118 1.18 6.38 5.70
CA ILE A 118 1.98 5.50 6.57
C ILE A 118 2.94 4.64 5.74
N ILE A 119 2.45 4.04 4.65
CA ILE A 119 3.29 3.26 3.73
C ILE A 119 4.41 4.14 3.16
N ALA A 120 4.08 5.33 2.66
CA ALA A 120 5.07 6.25 2.11
C ALA A 120 6.16 6.62 3.14
N LYS A 121 5.77 6.87 4.40
CA LYS A 121 6.72 7.14 5.48
C LYS A 121 7.66 5.95 5.73
N ARG A 122 7.12 4.73 5.85
CA ARG A 122 7.93 3.51 6.06
C ARG A 122 8.88 3.22 4.89
N MET A 123 8.41 3.41 3.66
CA MET A 123 9.26 3.21 2.47
C MET A 123 10.37 4.26 2.40
N TYR A 124 10.09 5.49 2.82
CA TYR A 124 11.12 6.53 2.93
C TYR A 124 12.15 6.23 4.02
N GLU A 125 11.72 5.71 5.17
CA GLU A 125 12.63 5.23 6.23
C GLU A 125 13.51 4.09 5.72
N SER A 126 12.93 3.08 5.05
CA SER A 126 13.69 1.97 4.49
C SER A 126 14.68 2.39 3.40
N ALA A 127 14.30 3.34 2.54
CA ALA A 127 15.16 3.84 1.46
C ALA A 127 16.37 4.64 1.96
N GLN A 128 16.31 5.18 3.18
CA GLN A 128 17.47 5.84 3.80
C GLN A 128 18.49 4.85 4.36
N ASN A 129 18.05 3.64 4.70
CA ASN A 129 18.96 2.58 5.13
C ASN A 129 19.75 2.08 3.93
N PRO A 130 21.09 1.92 4.02
CA PRO A 130 21.87 1.35 2.93
C PRO A 130 21.41 -0.07 2.59
N GLN A 131 21.03 -0.29 1.33
CA GLN A 131 20.53 -1.58 0.85
C GLN A 131 21.55 -2.24 -0.08
N VAL A 132 21.72 -3.55 0.08
CA VAL A 132 22.45 -4.40 -0.85
C VAL A 132 21.49 -5.48 -1.34
N THR A 133 21.36 -5.61 -2.65
CA THR A 133 20.50 -6.63 -3.27
C THR A 133 21.36 -7.70 -3.92
N LEU A 134 21.08 -8.97 -3.59
CA LEU A 134 21.69 -10.13 -4.21
C LEU A 134 20.65 -10.81 -5.10
N ASN A 135 21.03 -11.12 -6.34
CA ASN A 135 20.18 -11.82 -7.29
C ASN A 135 20.80 -13.19 -7.60
N SER A 136 19.97 -14.23 -7.63
CA SER A 136 20.39 -15.59 -7.98
C SER A 136 19.24 -16.33 -8.66
N LYS A 137 19.58 -17.33 -9.48
CA LYS A 137 18.61 -18.25 -10.09
C LYS A 137 18.68 -19.60 -9.36
N ALA A 138 17.53 -20.24 -9.17
CA ALA A 138 17.42 -21.57 -8.58
C ALA A 138 16.56 -22.47 -9.47
N CYS A 139 16.98 -23.73 -9.65
CA CYS A 139 16.16 -24.74 -10.31
C CYS A 139 15.00 -25.13 -9.39
N VAL A 140 13.77 -25.08 -9.91
CA VAL A 140 12.53 -25.34 -9.15
C VAL A 140 11.81 -26.61 -9.60
N ASP A 141 12.41 -27.45 -10.44
CA ASP A 141 11.78 -28.65 -10.99
C ASP A 141 11.27 -29.61 -9.90
N ASN A 142 12.08 -29.82 -8.86
CA ASN A 142 11.70 -30.63 -7.71
C ASN A 142 10.56 -29.99 -6.90
N LEU A 143 10.51 -28.66 -6.84
CA LEU A 143 9.45 -27.92 -6.16
C LEU A 143 8.12 -28.07 -6.90
N ILE A 144 8.15 -27.93 -8.23
CA ILE A 144 6.98 -28.13 -9.11
C ILE A 144 6.51 -29.59 -9.02
N SER A 145 7.44 -30.55 -9.01
CA SER A 145 7.12 -31.97 -8.88
C SER A 145 6.46 -32.27 -7.53
N LYS A 146 6.99 -31.71 -6.43
CA LYS A 146 6.38 -31.83 -5.10
C LYS A 146 4.99 -31.20 -5.05
N GLN A 147 4.78 -30.05 -5.66
CA GLN A 147 3.46 -29.41 -5.76
C GLN A 147 2.44 -30.32 -6.46
N LYS A 148 2.83 -31.00 -7.55
CA LYS A 148 1.98 -31.97 -8.26
C LYS A 148 1.61 -33.17 -7.38
N THR A 149 2.54 -33.68 -6.57
CA THR A 149 2.25 -34.75 -5.61
C THR A 149 1.25 -34.29 -4.54
N LEU A 150 1.50 -33.13 -3.94
CA LEU A 150 0.65 -32.55 -2.89
C LEU A 150 -0.78 -32.27 -3.37
N LEU A 151 -0.96 -32.00 -4.67
CA LEU A 151 -2.28 -31.77 -5.25
C LEU A 151 -3.24 -32.95 -4.98
N SER A 152 -2.76 -34.19 -5.10
CA SER A 152 -3.58 -35.37 -4.84
C SER A 152 -3.88 -35.55 -3.35
N GLU A 153 -2.88 -35.33 -2.49
CA GLU A 153 -3.00 -35.42 -1.05
C GLU A 153 -3.97 -34.38 -0.47
N TRP A 154 -4.01 -33.18 -1.06
CA TRP A 154 -4.78 -32.06 -0.54
C TRP A 154 -6.21 -31.99 -1.07
N ARG A 155 -6.60 -32.84 -2.03
CA ARG A 155 -7.99 -32.91 -2.55
C ARG A 155 -9.00 -33.07 -1.41
N GLN A 156 -8.72 -33.94 -0.43
CA GLN A 156 -9.60 -34.15 0.73
C GLN A 156 -9.80 -32.89 1.59
N HIS A 157 -8.86 -31.95 1.54
CA HIS A 157 -8.92 -30.69 2.26
C HIS A 157 -9.51 -29.54 1.44
N ARG A 158 -9.84 -29.77 0.16
CA ARG A 158 -10.35 -28.75 -0.78
C ARG A 158 -9.43 -27.52 -0.90
N ILE A 159 -8.12 -27.75 -0.86
CA ILE A 159 -7.09 -26.70 -0.98
C ILE A 159 -6.14 -27.07 -2.10
N ARG A 160 -5.93 -26.13 -3.02
CA ARG A 160 -4.94 -26.26 -4.08
C ARG A 160 -3.57 -25.78 -3.56
N PRO A 161 -2.50 -26.61 -3.60
CA PRO A 161 -1.16 -26.17 -3.26
C PRO A 161 -0.66 -25.11 -4.24
N GLN A 162 -0.13 -24.00 -3.72
CA GLN A 162 0.56 -22.97 -4.49
C GLN A 162 2.06 -22.99 -4.21
N LEU A 163 2.87 -22.57 -5.19
CA LEU A 163 4.32 -22.45 -5.00
C LEU A 163 4.66 -21.56 -3.80
N ASN A 164 3.89 -20.48 -3.60
CA ASN A 164 4.09 -19.56 -2.48
C ASN A 164 3.98 -20.27 -1.13
N ASP A 165 3.04 -21.23 -0.99
CA ASP A 165 2.86 -22.00 0.24
C ASP A 165 4.12 -22.82 0.58
N LEU A 166 4.76 -23.40 -0.45
CA LEU A 166 6.00 -24.18 -0.31
C LEU A 166 7.21 -23.29 -0.07
N ILE A 167 7.29 -22.13 -0.75
CA ILE A 167 8.39 -21.18 -0.58
C ILE A 167 8.41 -20.64 0.85
N VAL A 168 7.26 -20.30 1.43
CA VAL A 168 7.17 -19.90 2.84
C VAL A 168 7.79 -20.97 3.73
N LYS A 169 7.44 -22.26 3.54
CA LYS A 169 8.03 -23.34 4.36
C LYS A 169 9.55 -23.48 4.16
N ILE A 170 10.03 -23.38 2.92
CA ILE A 170 11.46 -23.42 2.60
C ILE A 170 12.21 -22.26 3.27
N VAL A 171 11.65 -21.06 3.21
CA VAL A 171 12.21 -19.86 3.83
C VAL A 171 12.23 -20.01 5.35
N SER A 172 11.14 -20.46 5.99
CA SER A 172 11.12 -20.75 7.43
C SER A 172 12.27 -21.66 7.83
N ASN A 173 12.38 -22.82 7.18
CA ASN A 173 13.41 -23.82 7.51
C ASN A 173 14.83 -23.29 7.22
N SER A 174 14.98 -22.35 6.29
CA SER A 174 16.28 -21.74 5.97
C SER A 174 16.66 -20.69 7.02
N LEU A 175 15.69 -19.91 7.49
CA LEU A 175 15.89 -18.91 8.54
C LEU A 175 16.23 -19.54 9.89
N GLU A 176 15.72 -20.75 10.19
CA GLU A 176 16.15 -21.51 11.38
C GLU A 176 17.65 -21.77 11.39
N LYS A 177 18.24 -22.08 10.22
CA LYS A 177 19.68 -22.34 10.05
C LYS A 177 20.51 -21.06 9.97
N HIS A 178 19.89 -19.94 9.63
CA HIS A 178 20.54 -18.66 9.39
C HIS A 178 19.86 -17.55 10.21
N SER A 179 19.81 -17.73 11.52
CA SER A 179 18.99 -16.91 12.44
C SER A 179 19.33 -15.42 12.39
N ILE A 180 20.57 -15.04 12.03
CA ILE A 180 20.96 -13.63 11.89
C ILE A 180 20.08 -12.87 10.89
N ILE A 181 19.58 -13.54 9.85
CA ILE A 181 18.69 -12.94 8.83
C ILE A 181 17.28 -12.72 9.41
N ASN A 182 16.89 -13.53 10.39
CA ASN A 182 15.64 -13.41 11.13
C ASN A 182 15.78 -12.41 12.29
N SER A 183 16.14 -11.16 11.97
CA SER A 183 16.41 -10.14 12.98
C SER A 183 15.81 -8.78 12.66
N HIS A 184 15.71 -7.95 13.69
CA HIS A 184 15.36 -6.54 13.58
C HIS A 184 16.54 -5.67 13.99
N TYR A 185 16.78 -4.59 13.25
CA TYR A 185 17.76 -3.57 13.63
C TYR A 185 17.05 -2.38 14.25
N ILE A 186 17.19 -2.20 15.57
CA ILE A 186 16.45 -1.21 16.36
C ILE A 186 17.43 -0.51 17.31
N ASN A 187 17.49 0.82 17.26
CA ASN A 187 18.32 1.63 18.17
C ASN A 187 19.79 1.18 18.23
N ASP A 188 20.38 0.89 17.07
CA ASP A 188 21.75 0.40 16.91
C ASP A 188 22.04 -1.03 17.43
N ASP A 189 21.01 -1.73 17.89
CA ASP A 189 21.09 -3.12 18.32
C ASP A 189 20.42 -4.05 17.30
N LEU A 190 21.01 -5.24 17.13
CA LEU A 190 20.45 -6.32 16.32
C LEU A 190 19.71 -7.31 17.23
N TYR A 191 18.39 -7.37 17.10
CA TYR A 191 17.52 -8.29 17.82
C TYR A 191 17.28 -9.53 16.98
N ILE A 192 17.92 -10.64 17.33
CA ILE A 192 17.77 -11.93 16.65
C ILE A 192 16.60 -12.67 17.28
N TRP A 193 15.60 -13.04 16.48
CA TRP A 193 14.39 -13.70 16.95
C TRP A 193 14.49 -15.21 16.86
N GLU A 194 14.03 -15.91 17.90
CA GLU A 194 13.85 -17.37 17.88
C GLU A 194 12.68 -17.78 16.99
N ASN A 195 11.56 -17.05 17.10
CA ASN A 195 10.37 -17.30 16.31
C ASN A 195 10.49 -16.68 14.91
N ILE A 196 10.05 -17.41 13.89
CA ILE A 196 10.07 -16.95 12.51
C ILE A 196 8.64 -16.59 12.11
N ASN A 197 8.42 -15.29 11.88
CA ASN A 197 7.13 -14.74 11.47
C ASN A 197 7.25 -14.20 10.06
N ILE A 198 6.68 -14.90 9.09
CA ILE A 198 6.81 -14.54 7.68
C ILE A 198 5.67 -13.62 7.25
N GLY A 199 6.02 -12.38 6.91
CA GLY A 199 5.15 -11.45 6.21
C GLY A 199 5.04 -11.80 4.73
N ILE A 200 3.82 -11.83 4.19
CA ILE A 200 3.57 -12.12 2.77
C ILE A 200 3.00 -10.87 2.13
N ALA A 201 3.73 -10.28 1.20
CA ALA A 201 3.26 -9.12 0.46
C ALA A 201 2.11 -9.51 -0.48
N MET A 202 0.95 -8.91 -0.26
CA MET A 202 -0.27 -9.16 -1.03
C MET A 202 -0.81 -7.83 -1.57
N ALA A 203 -0.98 -7.76 -2.89
CA ALA A 203 -1.55 -6.60 -3.55
C ALA A 203 -3.05 -6.50 -3.25
N VAL A 204 -3.53 -5.28 -2.94
CA VAL A 204 -4.93 -5.00 -2.63
C VAL A 204 -5.39 -3.73 -3.33
N GLU A 205 -6.71 -3.54 -3.42
CA GLU A 205 -7.28 -2.28 -3.89
C GLU A 205 -6.87 -1.14 -2.93
N GLY A 206 -6.04 -0.23 -3.41
CA GLY A 206 -5.52 0.90 -2.63
C GLY A 206 -4.10 0.71 -2.05
N GLY A 207 -3.42 -0.41 -2.31
CA GLY A 207 -2.01 -0.54 -1.95
C GLY A 207 -1.51 -1.98 -1.77
N LEU A 208 -0.68 -2.17 -0.74
CA LEU A 208 -0.06 -3.43 -0.38
C LEU A 208 -0.34 -3.72 1.09
N LEU A 209 -0.77 -4.94 1.40
CA LEU A 209 -0.85 -5.45 2.76
C LEU A 209 0.14 -6.59 2.94
N VAL A 210 0.67 -6.73 4.15
CA VAL A 210 1.64 -7.76 4.49
C VAL A 210 1.09 -8.56 5.68
N PRO A 211 0.14 -9.48 5.46
CA PRO A 211 -0.26 -10.41 6.50
C PRO A 211 0.90 -11.30 6.97
N VAL A 212 0.88 -11.71 8.23
CA VAL A 212 1.98 -12.39 8.92
C VAL A 212 1.56 -13.80 9.33
N ILE A 213 2.33 -14.79 8.88
CA ILE A 213 2.25 -16.18 9.37
C ILE A 213 3.17 -16.30 10.57
N ASN A 214 2.59 -16.34 11.76
CA ASN A 214 3.35 -16.49 13.00
C ASN A 214 3.90 -17.90 13.17
N ASN A 215 5.09 -18.03 13.76
CA ASN A 215 5.75 -19.32 14.05
C ASN A 215 5.74 -20.26 12.84
N SER A 216 6.14 -19.75 11.67
CA SER A 216 6.08 -20.48 10.41
C SER A 216 7.04 -21.68 10.36
N GLN A 217 8.00 -21.76 11.29
CA GLN A 217 8.86 -22.93 11.51
C GLN A 217 8.07 -24.16 11.98
N ASP A 218 7.08 -23.97 12.85
CA ASP A 218 6.33 -25.06 13.49
C ASP A 218 5.20 -25.60 12.60
N LYS A 219 4.86 -24.87 11.54
CA LYS A 219 3.73 -25.18 10.65
C LYS A 219 4.15 -26.06 9.48
N ASN A 220 3.26 -26.95 9.07
CA ASN A 220 3.39 -27.68 7.81
C ASN A 220 2.86 -26.88 6.61
N GLU A 221 3.12 -27.36 5.40
CA GLU A 221 2.75 -26.69 4.16
C GLU A 221 1.24 -26.49 4.01
N LEU A 222 0.44 -27.44 4.51
CA LEU A 222 -1.03 -27.36 4.43
C LEU A 222 -1.59 -26.29 5.38
N GLU A 223 -1.05 -26.17 6.58
CA GLU A 223 -1.40 -25.13 7.56
C GLU A 223 -1.06 -23.73 7.03
N ILE A 224 0.15 -23.59 6.48
CA ILE A 224 0.59 -22.36 5.80
C ILE A 224 -0.39 -22.01 4.67
N SER A 225 -0.75 -22.98 3.82
CA SER A 225 -1.69 -22.75 2.72
C SER A 225 -3.06 -22.30 3.21
N LYS A 226 -3.59 -22.93 4.27
CA LYS A 226 -4.86 -22.54 4.91
C LYS A 226 -4.84 -21.09 5.39
N GLU A 227 -3.75 -20.67 6.04
CA GLU A 227 -3.60 -19.29 6.52
C GLU A 227 -3.53 -18.29 5.37
N ILE A 228 -2.74 -18.57 4.34
CA ILE A 228 -2.63 -17.69 3.15
C ILE A 228 -3.99 -17.52 2.45
N ARG A 229 -4.75 -18.61 2.28
CA ARG A 229 -6.12 -18.53 1.71
C ARG A 229 -7.08 -17.79 2.66
N GLY A 230 -6.92 -17.98 3.97
CA GLY A 230 -7.64 -17.22 4.99
C GLY A 230 -7.41 -15.72 4.88
N PHE A 231 -6.15 -15.28 4.79
CA PHE A 231 -5.80 -13.88 4.57
C PHE A 231 -6.37 -13.35 3.26
N SER A 232 -6.28 -14.12 2.17
CA SER A 232 -6.85 -13.74 0.88
C SER A 232 -8.36 -13.44 0.98
N LYS A 233 -9.09 -14.25 1.74
CA LYS A 233 -10.53 -14.05 1.98
C LYS A 233 -10.78 -12.82 2.85
N LYS A 234 -10.08 -12.70 3.99
CA LYS A 234 -10.20 -11.56 4.91
C LYS A 234 -9.86 -10.23 4.25
N ILE A 235 -8.87 -10.22 3.34
CA ILE A 235 -8.49 -9.04 2.56
C ILE A 235 -9.64 -8.61 1.64
N LYS A 236 -10.24 -9.55 0.90
CA LYS A 236 -11.40 -9.27 0.05
C LYS A 236 -12.57 -8.73 0.87
N ASP A 237 -12.80 -9.30 2.04
CA ASP A 237 -13.89 -8.92 2.95
C ASP A 237 -13.55 -7.67 3.80
N LYS A 238 -12.33 -7.11 3.70
CA LYS A 238 -11.81 -5.99 4.52
C LYS A 238 -11.85 -6.26 6.04
N GLN A 239 -11.62 -7.51 6.44
CA GLN A 239 -11.70 -8.01 7.82
C GLN A 239 -10.34 -8.44 8.41
N LEU A 240 -9.23 -8.00 7.82
CA LEU A 240 -7.90 -8.33 8.32
C LEU A 240 -7.66 -7.63 9.66
N LEU A 241 -7.22 -8.37 10.68
CA LEU A 241 -7.05 -7.83 12.02
C LEU A 241 -5.67 -7.16 12.18
N PRO A 242 -5.52 -6.16 13.07
CA PRO A 242 -4.25 -5.45 13.25
C PRO A 242 -3.07 -6.35 13.62
N HIS A 243 -3.30 -7.39 14.42
CA HIS A 243 -2.25 -8.35 14.79
C HIS A 243 -1.84 -9.28 13.64
N GLU A 244 -2.66 -9.38 12.60
CA GLU A 244 -2.35 -10.20 11.41
C GLU A 244 -1.44 -9.45 10.44
N ILE A 245 -1.22 -8.13 10.59
CA ILE A 245 -0.38 -7.30 9.71
C ILE A 245 0.82 -6.69 10.42
N SER A 246 1.19 -7.24 11.57
CA SER A 246 2.27 -6.75 12.41
C SER A 246 3.07 -7.91 12.99
N GLY A 247 4.33 -7.65 13.36
CA GLY A 247 5.19 -8.64 14.00
C GLY A 247 5.92 -9.59 13.06
N SER A 248 5.99 -9.28 11.76
CA SER A 248 6.87 -9.99 10.84
C SER A 248 8.34 -9.80 11.20
N THR A 249 9.10 -10.87 11.07
CA THR A 249 10.56 -10.89 11.24
C THR A 249 11.27 -10.99 9.90
N PHE A 250 10.56 -11.46 8.86
CA PHE A 250 11.04 -11.55 7.50
C PHE A 250 9.87 -11.40 6.53
N SER A 251 10.09 -10.77 5.36
CA SER A 251 9.05 -10.60 4.34
C SER A 251 9.36 -11.37 3.05
N ILE A 252 8.31 -11.86 2.40
CA ILE A 252 8.36 -12.45 1.06
C ILE A 252 7.43 -11.64 0.15
N THR A 253 7.93 -11.25 -1.02
CA THR A 253 7.14 -10.62 -2.08
C THR A 253 7.29 -11.39 -3.38
N ASN A 254 6.15 -11.74 -3.97
CA ASN A 254 6.08 -12.61 -5.12
C ASN A 254 5.46 -11.88 -6.31
N LEU A 255 6.24 -11.71 -7.38
CA LEU A 255 5.81 -11.09 -8.63
C LEU A 255 5.84 -12.08 -9.81
N THR A 256 5.88 -13.39 -9.55
CA THR A 256 5.86 -14.43 -10.59
C THR A 256 4.64 -14.28 -11.52
N SER A 257 3.46 -13.92 -10.98
CA SER A 257 2.25 -13.71 -11.78
C SER A 257 2.28 -12.46 -12.67
N TYR A 258 3.20 -11.52 -12.41
CA TYR A 258 3.35 -10.28 -13.18
C TYR A 258 4.46 -10.38 -14.24
N ASN A 259 5.01 -11.58 -14.46
CA ASN A 259 6.09 -11.85 -15.42
C ASN A 259 7.32 -10.94 -15.23
N VAL A 260 7.63 -10.58 -13.98
CA VAL A 260 8.78 -9.75 -13.63
C VAL A 260 10.01 -10.64 -13.53
N GLU A 261 11.07 -10.34 -14.28
CA GLU A 261 12.29 -11.14 -14.24
C GLU A 261 13.05 -10.99 -12.93
N ASN A 262 13.48 -9.77 -12.63
CA ASN A 262 14.20 -9.41 -11.43
C ASN A 262 13.65 -8.07 -10.93
N PHE A 263 13.59 -7.90 -9.60
CA PHE A 263 13.25 -6.63 -8.98
C PHE A 263 13.91 -6.52 -7.61
N ASN A 264 14.11 -5.29 -7.16
CA ASN A 264 14.73 -5.00 -5.88
C ASN A 264 13.62 -4.59 -4.89
N PRO A 265 13.12 -5.53 -4.07
CA PRO A 265 12.11 -5.19 -3.06
C PRO A 265 12.67 -4.24 -2.01
N ILE A 266 11.83 -3.33 -1.53
CA ILE A 266 12.15 -2.45 -0.41
C ILE A 266 11.83 -3.20 0.89
N ILE A 267 12.80 -3.24 1.80
CA ILE A 267 12.65 -3.90 3.11
C ILE A 267 11.57 -3.18 3.94
N ASN A 268 10.77 -3.93 4.70
CA ASN A 268 9.78 -3.36 5.62
C ASN A 268 10.40 -3.19 7.03
N PRO A 269 10.79 -1.97 7.46
CA PRO A 269 11.42 -1.79 8.76
C PRO A 269 10.46 -2.22 9.89
N PRO A 270 10.97 -2.83 10.99
CA PRO A 270 12.39 -2.95 11.37
C PRO A 270 13.10 -4.22 10.86
N GLU A 271 12.51 -4.97 9.92
CA GLU A 271 13.15 -6.14 9.31
C GLU A 271 14.47 -5.74 8.62
N ILE A 272 15.41 -6.68 8.52
CA ILE A 272 16.70 -6.44 7.86
C ILE A 272 16.81 -7.07 6.47
N ALA A 273 15.84 -7.90 6.08
CA ALA A 273 15.88 -8.65 4.83
C ALA A 273 14.48 -8.94 4.28
N ILE A 274 14.40 -9.07 2.96
CA ILE A 274 13.17 -9.40 2.21
C ILE A 274 13.55 -10.28 1.03
N LEU A 275 12.71 -11.28 0.72
CA LEU A 275 12.87 -12.12 -0.46
C LEU A 275 11.92 -11.68 -1.57
N GLY A 276 12.48 -11.32 -2.73
CA GLY A 276 11.73 -11.09 -3.97
C GLY A 276 11.76 -12.30 -4.89
N LEU A 277 10.60 -12.73 -5.38
CA LEU A 277 10.47 -13.85 -6.32
C LEU A 277 10.04 -13.33 -7.70
N GLY A 278 10.90 -13.55 -8.69
CA GLY A 278 10.64 -13.23 -10.09
C GLY A 278 9.87 -14.33 -10.83
N LYS A 279 9.85 -14.23 -12.17
CA LYS A 279 9.24 -15.22 -13.07
C LYS A 279 9.97 -16.56 -12.98
N ILE A 280 9.23 -17.62 -13.28
CA ILE A 280 9.79 -18.96 -13.50
C ILE A 280 9.86 -19.12 -15.02
N GLU A 281 11.01 -19.57 -15.52
CA GLU A 281 11.27 -19.81 -16.94
C GLU A 281 11.53 -21.32 -17.16
N GLU A 282 11.14 -21.82 -18.33
CA GLU A 282 11.46 -23.17 -18.81
C GLU A 282 12.79 -23.19 -19.60
#